data_AF-A0A343WGZ0-F1
#
_entry.id   AF-A0A343WGZ0-F1
#
_cell.length_a   1.000
_cell.length_b   1.000
_cell.length_c   1.000
_cell.angle_alpha   90.00
_cell.angle_beta   90.00
_cell.angle_gamma   90.00
#
_symmetry.space_group_name_H-M   'P 1'
#
loop_
_entity.id
_entity.type
_entity.pdbx_description
1 polymer ?
#
loop_
_entity_poly.entity_id
_entity_poly.type
_entity_poly.pdbx_seq_one_letter_code
_entity_poly.pdbx_strand_id
1 'polypeptide(L)'
;MSRTLVLQLLLALAVFSAVTAYNFHDALFNEVLADQLEDWDLSSRVRRDLSSDDEVVDKYLKCKHHHGKSCCGKSKWFKHFGDKSKNHLSECFDQFNEKLNATGITAGDDPFSCSRVNQMKMKVICTTECVGRKVQLIGEDGSIDKEVALKYIQKLELEGWQRPILESAVEKCAPVANSTKVSSPNTGDIECNTALLSLQHCLYQEVDKNCPEDQKKTDGRCKKHFEKQQINTE
;
A
#
# COMPACT_ATOMS: atom_id res chain seq x y z
N MET A 1 -32.64 -20.73 23.32
CA MET A 1 -31.87 -20.42 22.09
C MET A 1 -31.31 -21.74 21.55
N SER A 2 -31.70 -22.17 20.35
CA SER A 2 -31.34 -23.52 19.86
C SER A 2 -29.83 -23.61 19.61
N ARG A 3 -29.21 -24.76 19.91
CA ARG A 3 -27.79 -25.04 19.62
C ARG A 3 -27.44 -24.79 18.14
N THR A 4 -28.38 -25.02 17.24
CA THR A 4 -28.26 -24.72 15.80
C THR A 4 -28.18 -23.23 15.49
N LEU A 5 -28.90 -22.38 16.24
CA LEU A 5 -28.88 -20.92 16.09
C LEU A 5 -27.56 -20.32 16.56
N VAL A 6 -26.98 -20.87 17.65
CA VAL A 6 -25.65 -20.47 18.14
C VAL A 6 -24.55 -20.89 17.16
N LEU A 7 -24.63 -22.10 16.58
CA LEU A 7 -23.66 -22.57 15.59
C LEU A 7 -23.70 -21.73 14.30
N GLN A 8 -24.90 -21.37 13.83
CA GLN A 8 -25.06 -20.51 12.66
C GLN A 8 -24.59 -19.07 12.91
N LEU A 9 -24.82 -18.51 14.10
CA LEU A 9 -24.26 -17.21 14.47
C LEU A 9 -22.72 -17.24 14.53
N LEU A 10 -22.14 -18.31 15.09
CA LEU A 10 -20.68 -18.47 15.18
C LEU A 10 -20.04 -18.68 13.79
N LEU A 11 -20.67 -19.43 12.90
CA LEU A 11 -20.25 -19.56 11.50
C LEU A 11 -20.39 -18.23 10.73
N ALA A 12 -21.46 -17.46 10.97
CA ALA A 12 -21.61 -16.14 10.38
C ALA A 12 -20.57 -15.14 10.92
N LEU A 13 -20.26 -15.16 12.22
CA LEU A 13 -19.20 -14.35 12.83
C LEU A 13 -17.78 -14.75 12.37
N ALA A 14 -17.55 -16.04 12.11
CA ALA A 14 -16.29 -16.53 11.53
C ALA A 14 -16.12 -16.13 10.05
N VAL A 15 -17.22 -15.98 9.30
CA VAL A 15 -17.20 -15.51 7.91
C VAL A 15 -17.12 -13.97 7.83
N PHE A 16 -17.63 -13.24 8.82
CA PHE A 16 -17.52 -11.77 8.90
C PHE A 16 -16.24 -11.24 9.57
N SER A 17 -15.39 -12.10 10.15
CA SER A 17 -14.12 -11.69 10.77
C SER A 17 -12.94 -11.65 9.80
N ALA A 18 -13.15 -11.95 8.51
CA ALA A 18 -12.21 -11.60 7.46
C ALA A 18 -12.52 -10.20 6.92
N VAL A 19 -12.59 -9.18 7.79
CA VAL A 19 -12.38 -7.81 7.34
C VAL A 19 -10.90 -7.73 6.98
N THR A 20 -10.62 -7.81 5.68
CA THR A 20 -9.26 -7.94 5.18
C THR A 20 -8.54 -6.62 5.40
N ALA A 21 -7.78 -6.52 6.48
CA ALA A 21 -6.56 -5.73 6.46
C ALA A 21 -5.83 -6.02 5.13
N TYR A 22 -5.25 -4.98 4.51
CA TYR A 22 -4.54 -5.14 3.25
C TYR A 22 -3.60 -6.35 3.30
N ASN A 23 -3.85 -7.31 2.39
CA ASN A 23 -3.08 -8.53 2.31
C ASN A 23 -1.91 -8.32 1.35
N PHE A 24 -0.68 -8.31 1.89
CA PHE A 24 0.59 -8.10 1.17
C PHE A 24 0.95 -9.23 0.17
N HIS A 25 -0.02 -9.95 -0.40
CA HIS A 25 0.18 -10.96 -1.43
C HIS A 25 0.04 -10.41 -2.86
N ASP A 26 -0.41 -9.16 -3.03
CA ASP A 26 -0.48 -8.51 -4.34
C ASP A 26 0.91 -8.01 -4.76
N ALA A 27 1.63 -8.84 -5.53
CA ALA A 27 3.00 -8.56 -5.92
C ALA A 27 3.16 -7.26 -6.74
N LEU A 28 2.16 -6.89 -7.56
CA LEU A 28 2.26 -5.67 -8.38
C LEU A 28 1.99 -4.42 -7.55
N PHE A 29 0.99 -4.47 -6.68
CA PHE A 29 0.78 -3.38 -5.75
C PHE A 29 1.94 -3.23 -4.78
N ASN A 30 2.53 -4.34 -4.31
CA ASN A 30 3.73 -4.32 -3.49
C ASN A 30 4.94 -3.69 -4.21
N GLU A 31 5.09 -3.87 -5.53
CA GLU A 31 6.13 -3.18 -6.32
C GLU A 31 5.91 -1.66 -6.31
N VAL A 32 4.65 -1.22 -6.37
CA VAL A 32 4.28 0.20 -6.26
C VAL A 32 4.59 0.75 -4.86
N LEU A 33 4.26 -0.01 -3.80
CA LEU A 33 4.60 0.36 -2.42
C LEU A 33 6.12 0.40 -2.20
N ALA A 34 6.86 -0.55 -2.78
CA ALA A 34 8.31 -0.60 -2.69
C ALA A 34 8.96 0.62 -3.38
N ASP A 35 8.51 1.03 -4.58
CA ASP A 35 8.99 2.25 -5.24
C ASP A 35 8.77 3.51 -4.37
N GLN A 36 7.64 3.58 -3.66
CA GLN A 36 7.35 4.68 -2.74
C GLN A 36 8.26 4.68 -1.50
N LEU A 37 8.59 3.51 -0.96
CA LEU A 37 9.50 3.36 0.19
C LEU A 37 10.96 3.59 -0.21
N GLU A 38 11.39 3.14 -1.39
CA GLU A 38 12.76 3.28 -1.89
C GLU A 38 13.10 4.74 -2.25
N ASP A 39 12.16 5.46 -2.88
CA ASP A 39 12.27 6.92 -3.10
C ASP A 39 12.60 7.67 -1.80
N TRP A 40 12.23 7.10 -0.65
CA TRP A 40 12.49 7.63 0.68
C TRP A 40 13.78 7.05 1.31
N ASP A 41 14.04 5.74 1.25
CA ASP A 41 15.26 5.11 1.82
C ASP A 41 16.55 5.60 1.13
N LEU A 42 16.47 5.94 -0.16
CA LEU A 42 17.58 6.53 -0.89
C LEU A 42 17.86 8.00 -0.50
N SER A 43 16.91 8.68 0.17
CA SER A 43 17.12 10.02 0.71
C SER A 43 17.82 10.01 2.09
N SER A 44 17.71 8.92 2.85
CA SER A 44 18.28 8.75 4.19
C SER A 44 19.61 8.01 4.22
N ARG A 45 19.94 7.25 3.15
CA ARG A 45 21.30 6.70 2.97
C ARG A 45 22.27 7.83 2.65
N VAL A 46 22.97 8.31 3.67
CA VAL A 46 24.29 8.92 3.50
C VAL A 46 25.10 7.98 2.62
N ARG A 47 25.40 8.45 1.41
CA ARG A 47 26.30 7.79 0.46
C ARG A 47 27.56 7.47 1.27
N ARG A 48 27.82 6.19 1.58
CA ARG A 48 29.17 5.81 2.03
C ARG A 48 30.08 6.25 0.89
N ASP A 49 31.15 6.98 1.21
CA ASP A 49 32.16 7.33 0.22
C ASP A 49 32.63 6.04 -0.44
N LEU A 50 32.13 5.78 -1.65
CA LEU A 50 32.49 4.60 -2.42
C LEU A 50 33.90 4.86 -2.94
N SER A 51 34.82 3.97 -2.58
CA SER A 51 36.12 3.92 -3.23
C SER A 51 35.93 3.52 -4.69
N SER A 52 36.80 4.00 -5.59
CA SER A 52 36.73 3.76 -7.04
C SER A 52 36.74 2.28 -7.45
N ASP A 53 37.04 1.37 -6.52
CA ASP A 53 37.14 -0.07 -6.74
C ASP A 53 35.78 -0.81 -6.53
N ASP A 54 34.78 -0.16 -5.92
CA ASP A 54 33.47 -0.76 -5.63
C ASP A 54 32.47 -0.71 -6.82
N GLU A 55 32.81 -0.01 -7.91
CA GLU A 55 31.95 0.10 -9.10
C GLU A 55 31.67 -1.26 -9.78
N VAL A 56 32.55 -2.24 -9.59
CA VAL A 56 32.45 -3.55 -10.25
C VAL A 56 31.41 -4.46 -9.56
N VAL A 57 31.25 -4.34 -8.25
CA VAL A 57 30.29 -5.14 -7.45
C VAL A 57 28.85 -4.64 -7.68
N ASP A 58 28.69 -3.33 -7.86
CA ASP A 58 27.41 -2.66 -8.07
C ASP A 58 26.73 -3.05 -9.40
N LYS A 59 27.47 -3.58 -10.38
CA LYS A 59 26.90 -4.02 -11.67
C LYS A 59 26.08 -5.32 -11.57
N TYR A 60 26.38 -6.17 -10.60
CA TYR A 60 25.71 -7.48 -10.41
C TYR A 60 24.64 -7.47 -9.32
N LEU A 61 24.66 -6.49 -8.41
CA LEU A 61 23.64 -6.27 -7.38
C LEU A 61 22.56 -5.25 -7.77
N LYS A 62 22.69 -4.60 -8.93
CA LYS A 62 21.60 -3.82 -9.56
C LYS A 62 20.48 -4.77 -9.98
N CYS A 63 19.59 -5.06 -9.04
CA CYS A 63 18.23 -5.47 -9.40
C CYS A 63 17.74 -4.49 -10.47
N LYS A 64 17.29 -4.98 -11.63
CA LYS A 64 16.69 -4.10 -12.64
C LYS A 64 15.49 -3.42 -11.99
N HIS A 65 15.66 -2.16 -11.61
CA HIS A 65 14.63 -1.36 -10.98
C HIS A 65 13.52 -1.11 -12.02
N HIS A 66 12.50 -1.96 -11.98
CA HIS A 66 11.26 -1.68 -12.68
C HIS A 66 10.54 -0.64 -11.83
N HIS A 67 10.68 0.64 -12.18
CA HIS A 67 10.09 1.78 -11.45
C HIS A 67 8.55 1.70 -11.37
N GLY A 68 8.00 0.90 -10.45
CA GLY A 68 6.58 0.85 -10.07
C GLY A 68 5.62 1.01 -11.24
N LYS A 69 5.95 0.47 -12.42
CA LYS A 69 5.24 0.82 -13.65
C LYS A 69 3.94 0.02 -13.62
N SER A 70 2.83 0.69 -13.32
CA SER A 70 1.50 0.11 -13.50
C SER A 70 1.39 -0.53 -14.88
N CYS A 71 0.69 -1.65 -14.98
CA CYS A 71 0.44 -2.32 -16.25
C CYS A 71 -0.62 -1.63 -17.11
N CYS A 72 -1.28 -0.60 -16.56
CA CYS A 72 -2.29 0.18 -17.23
C CYS A 72 -1.88 1.67 -17.36
N GLY A 73 -2.05 2.23 -18.56
CA GLY A 73 -1.83 3.64 -18.82
C GLY A 73 -0.37 4.10 -18.77
N LYS A 74 -0.20 5.40 -18.98
CA LYS A 74 1.09 6.11 -19.00
C LYS A 74 1.26 6.99 -17.76
N SER A 75 0.18 7.42 -17.12
CA SER A 75 0.23 8.30 -15.96
C SER A 75 0.81 7.59 -14.73
N LYS A 76 1.51 8.37 -13.89
CA LYS A 76 1.98 7.92 -12.57
C LYS A 76 1.07 8.45 -11.47
N TRP A 77 -0.24 8.44 -11.72
CA TRP A 77 -1.24 9.08 -10.85
C TRP A 77 -1.16 8.58 -9.41
N PHE A 78 -0.79 7.32 -9.22
CA PHE A 78 -0.67 6.67 -7.92
C PHE A 78 0.63 6.99 -7.15
N LYS A 79 1.66 7.51 -7.84
CA LYS A 79 2.94 7.81 -7.18
C LYS A 79 2.74 8.91 -6.13
N HIS A 80 3.14 8.64 -4.88
CA HIS A 80 2.90 9.49 -3.70
C HIS A 80 1.41 9.86 -3.49
N PHE A 81 0.52 8.88 -3.62
CA PHE A 81 -0.89 9.06 -3.29
C PHE A 81 -1.06 9.54 -1.83
N GLY A 82 -1.77 10.66 -1.64
CA GLY A 82 -1.99 11.30 -0.34
C GLY A 82 -0.93 12.34 0.04
N ASP A 83 0.26 12.34 -0.58
CA ASP A 83 1.32 13.32 -0.28
C ASP A 83 2.20 13.58 -1.50
N LYS A 84 1.63 14.24 -2.53
CA LYS A 84 2.37 14.58 -3.76
C LYS A 84 3.61 15.44 -3.50
N SER A 85 3.60 16.23 -2.43
CA SER A 85 4.72 17.08 -2.00
C SER A 85 5.84 16.32 -1.29
N LYS A 86 5.64 15.05 -0.90
CA LYS A 86 6.57 14.24 -0.09
C LYS A 86 6.90 14.81 1.30
N ASN A 87 6.16 15.82 1.77
CA ASN A 87 6.46 16.51 3.02
C ASN A 87 6.00 15.70 4.24
N HIS A 88 4.86 15.02 4.13
CA HIS A 88 4.27 14.27 5.23
C HIS A 88 4.84 12.86 5.33
N LEU A 89 5.22 12.26 4.21
CA LEU A 89 5.73 10.89 4.16
C LEU A 89 7.01 10.74 4.99
N SER A 90 7.96 11.68 4.86
CA SER A 90 9.20 11.64 5.65
C SER A 90 8.92 11.78 7.14
N GLU A 91 8.13 12.80 7.51
CA GLU A 91 7.77 13.05 8.91
C GLU A 91 7.07 11.83 9.55
N CYS A 92 6.12 11.24 8.84
CA CYS A 92 5.38 10.07 9.31
C CYS A 92 6.26 8.83 9.46
N PHE A 93 7.26 8.68 8.59
CA PHE A 93 8.21 7.59 8.69
C PHE A 93 9.13 7.74 9.90
N ASP A 94 9.65 8.94 10.12
CA ASP A 94 10.50 9.25 11.27
C ASP A 94 9.74 9.02 12.58
N GLN A 95 8.49 9.49 12.66
CA GLN A 95 7.61 9.21 13.80
C GLN A 95 7.40 7.71 14.04
N PHE A 96 7.27 6.90 12.98
CA PHE A 96 7.16 5.45 13.15
C PHE A 96 8.46 4.85 13.70
N ASN A 97 9.63 5.26 13.20
CA ASN A 97 10.90 4.76 13.71
C ASN A 97 11.14 5.16 15.16
N GLU A 98 10.80 6.39 15.53
CA GLU A 98 10.89 6.86 16.92
C GLU A 98 10.01 6.00 17.84
N LYS A 99 8.76 5.74 17.44
CA LYS A 99 7.87 4.83 18.17
C LYS A 99 8.46 3.43 18.29
N LEU A 100 8.97 2.88 17.17
CA LEU A 100 9.57 1.55 17.16
C LEU A 100 10.80 1.48 18.07
N ASN A 101 11.70 2.46 18.00
CA ASN A 101 12.89 2.54 18.86
C ASN A 101 12.50 2.64 20.34
N ALA A 102 11.45 3.38 20.67
CA ALA A 102 10.94 3.50 22.03
C ALA A 102 10.43 2.17 22.60
N THR A 103 10.02 1.21 21.76
CA THR A 103 9.63 -0.13 22.22
C THR A 103 10.83 -1.01 22.61
N GLY A 104 12.05 -0.61 22.28
CA GLY A 104 13.26 -1.41 22.49
C GLY A 104 13.36 -2.64 21.59
N ILE A 105 12.44 -2.81 20.62
CA ILE A 105 12.45 -3.95 19.71
C ILE A 105 13.44 -3.69 18.57
N THR A 106 14.49 -4.50 18.51
CA THR A 106 15.43 -4.51 17.39
C THR A 106 15.01 -5.53 16.35
N ALA A 107 15.01 -5.15 15.08
CA ALA A 107 15.00 -6.13 14.00
C ALA A 107 16.35 -6.84 13.99
N GLY A 108 16.37 -8.17 14.13
CA GLY A 108 17.60 -8.95 13.99
C GLY A 108 18.23 -8.79 12.60
N ASP A 109 19.44 -9.34 12.43
CA ASP A 109 20.26 -9.12 11.21
C ASP A 109 19.69 -9.79 9.95
N ASP A 110 18.78 -10.76 10.08
CA ASP A 110 18.16 -11.45 8.95
C ASP A 110 17.01 -10.61 8.33
N PRO A 111 17.20 -10.08 7.10
CA PRO A 111 16.19 -9.27 6.44
C PRO A 111 14.93 -10.05 6.06
N PHE A 112 14.99 -11.38 5.99
CA PHE A 112 13.88 -12.26 5.62
C PHE A 112 13.16 -12.88 6.83
N SER A 113 13.60 -12.55 8.04
CA SER A 113 12.94 -13.01 9.26
C SER A 113 11.49 -12.52 9.33
N CYS A 114 10.60 -13.34 9.88
CA CYS A 114 9.20 -12.95 10.10
C CYS A 114 9.09 -11.65 10.92
N SER A 115 10.02 -11.42 11.85
CA SER A 115 10.08 -10.19 12.64
C SER A 115 10.33 -8.97 11.76
N ARG A 116 11.38 -9.00 10.91
CA ARG A 116 11.70 -7.90 9.99
C ARG A 116 10.57 -7.64 9.00
N VAL A 117 10.00 -8.71 8.43
CA VAL A 117 8.87 -8.60 7.50
C VAL A 117 7.66 -7.94 8.17
N ASN A 118 7.33 -8.34 9.40
CA ASN A 118 6.21 -7.76 10.14
C ASN A 118 6.46 -6.28 10.48
N GLN A 119 7.67 -5.91 10.91
CA GLN A 119 8.02 -4.52 11.13
C GLN A 119 7.91 -3.68 9.86
N MET A 120 8.33 -4.22 8.71
CA MET A 120 8.19 -3.53 7.42
C MET A 120 6.72 -3.33 7.04
N LYS A 121 5.87 -4.34 7.22
CA LYS A 121 4.42 -4.21 6.99
C LYS A 121 3.81 -3.13 7.89
N MET A 122 4.14 -3.15 9.18
CA MET A 122 3.67 -2.14 10.13
C MET A 122 4.15 -0.74 9.75
N LYS A 123 5.42 -0.60 9.35
CA LYS A 123 5.98 0.65 8.85
C LYS A 123 5.18 1.22 7.68
N VAL A 124 4.83 0.41 6.68
CA VAL A 124 4.00 0.84 5.54
C VAL A 124 2.62 1.29 6.01
N ILE A 125 1.96 0.49 6.85
CA ILE A 125 0.60 0.77 7.34
C ILE A 125 0.57 2.07 8.16
N CYS A 126 1.44 2.18 9.16
CA CYS A 126 1.49 3.33 10.07
C CYS A 126 1.88 4.62 9.35
N THR A 127 2.84 4.55 8.42
CA THR A 127 3.23 5.72 7.63
C THR A 127 2.07 6.16 6.74
N THR A 128 1.40 5.21 6.08
CA THR A 128 0.22 5.49 5.25
C THR A 128 -0.92 6.08 6.07
N GLU A 129 -1.21 5.54 7.25
CA GLU A 129 -2.21 6.11 8.16
C GLU A 129 -1.87 7.55 8.54
N CYS A 130 -0.63 7.79 8.98
CA CYS A 130 -0.19 9.11 9.41
C CYS A 130 -0.32 10.14 8.29
N VAL A 131 0.08 9.79 7.06
CA VAL A 131 -0.12 10.65 5.88
C VAL A 131 -1.61 10.92 5.68
N GLY A 132 -2.43 9.86 5.70
CA GLY A 132 -3.88 9.97 5.53
C GLY A 132 -4.55 10.91 6.54
N ARG A 133 -4.13 10.89 7.80
CA ARG A 133 -4.60 11.82 8.83
C ARG A 133 -4.16 13.25 8.57
N LYS A 134 -2.89 13.46 8.19
CA LYS A 134 -2.35 14.80 7.91
C LYS A 134 -3.06 15.50 6.75
N VAL A 135 -3.46 14.74 5.73
CA VAL A 135 -4.21 15.28 4.58
C VAL A 135 -5.73 15.07 4.67
N GLN A 136 -6.23 14.67 5.85
CA GLN A 136 -7.65 14.52 6.14
C GLN A 136 -8.38 13.48 5.26
N LEU A 137 -7.64 12.56 4.63
CA LEU A 137 -8.23 11.39 3.95
C LEU A 137 -8.74 10.35 4.94
N ILE A 138 -8.17 10.33 6.16
CA ILE A 138 -8.65 9.55 7.29
C ILE A 138 -9.24 10.53 8.30
N GLY A 139 -10.53 10.35 8.63
CA GLY A 139 -11.23 11.11 9.64
C GLY A 139 -10.75 10.83 11.07
N GLU A 140 -11.25 11.60 12.04
CA GLU A 140 -10.92 11.40 13.46
C GLU A 140 -11.32 10.02 13.97
N ASP A 141 -12.44 9.50 13.47
CA ASP A 141 -12.96 8.16 13.75
C ASP A 141 -12.12 7.02 13.12
N GLY A 142 -11.15 7.36 12.28
CA GLY A 142 -10.30 6.41 11.56
C GLY A 142 -10.93 5.84 10.28
N SER A 143 -12.05 6.38 9.82
CA SER A 143 -12.65 6.00 8.54
C SER A 143 -12.13 6.87 7.39
N ILE A 144 -12.31 6.40 6.15
CA ILE A 144 -12.02 7.21 4.96
C ILE A 144 -13.06 8.31 4.82
N ASP A 145 -12.60 9.56 4.73
CA ASP A 145 -13.46 10.68 4.34
C ASP A 145 -13.66 10.66 2.82
N LYS A 146 -14.85 10.22 2.41
CA LYS A 146 -15.22 10.09 0.98
C LYS A 146 -15.18 11.42 0.24
N GLU A 147 -15.65 12.50 0.86
CA GLU A 147 -15.70 13.80 0.19
C GLU A 147 -14.29 14.34 -0.05
N VAL A 148 -13.41 14.19 0.94
CA VAL A 148 -12.00 14.55 0.80
C VAL A 148 -11.31 13.65 -0.22
N ALA A 149 -11.61 12.34 -0.23
CA ALA A 149 -11.08 11.41 -1.22
C ALA A 149 -11.50 11.79 -2.65
N LEU A 150 -12.78 12.09 -2.90
CA LEU A 150 -13.25 12.54 -4.22
C LEU A 150 -12.60 13.86 -4.64
N LYS A 151 -12.52 14.84 -3.72
CA LYS A 151 -11.79 16.10 -3.97
C LYS A 151 -10.31 15.86 -4.27
N TYR A 152 -9.70 14.87 -3.64
CA TYR A 152 -8.32 14.48 -3.90
C TYR A 152 -8.16 13.89 -5.30
N ILE A 153 -9.05 12.96 -5.71
CA ILE A 153 -9.09 12.43 -7.09
C ILE A 153 -9.20 13.56 -8.10
N GLN A 154 -9.98 14.60 -7.81
CA GLN A 154 -10.15 15.74 -8.71
C GLN A 154 -8.84 16.47 -9.01
N LYS A 155 -7.94 16.56 -8.02
CA LYS A 155 -6.63 17.22 -8.11
C LYS A 155 -5.55 16.36 -8.77
N LEU A 156 -5.81 15.07 -9.01
CA LEU A 156 -4.83 14.19 -9.62
C LEU A 156 -4.68 14.48 -11.12
N GLU A 157 -3.43 14.38 -11.58
CA GLU A 157 -3.08 14.32 -12.99
C GLU A 157 -3.45 12.93 -13.54
N LEU A 158 -4.65 12.84 -14.09
CA LEU A 158 -5.26 11.61 -14.59
C LEU A 158 -5.39 11.65 -16.11
N GLU A 159 -5.32 10.47 -16.73
CA GLU A 159 -5.79 10.29 -18.10
C GLU A 159 -7.32 10.37 -18.14
N GLY A 160 -7.89 10.79 -19.27
CA GLY A 160 -9.33 11.05 -19.38
C GLY A 160 -10.23 9.87 -18.99
N TRP A 161 -9.74 8.64 -19.21
CA TRP A 161 -10.46 7.41 -18.88
C TRP A 161 -10.35 7.01 -17.39
N GLN A 162 -9.33 7.50 -16.66
CA GLN A 162 -9.06 7.09 -15.27
C GLN A 162 -10.01 7.74 -14.26
N ARG A 163 -10.36 9.01 -14.47
CA ARG A 163 -11.17 9.80 -13.54
C ARG A 163 -12.51 9.16 -13.20
N PRO A 164 -13.38 8.81 -14.18
CA PRO A 164 -14.67 8.21 -13.86
C PRO A 164 -14.54 6.85 -13.14
N ILE A 165 -13.49 6.07 -13.43
CA ILE A 165 -13.20 4.81 -12.74
C ILE A 165 -12.86 5.10 -11.28
N LEU A 166 -11.97 6.05 -11.02
CA LEU A 166 -11.53 6.39 -9.66
C LEU A 166 -12.62 7.00 -8.80
N GLU A 167 -13.44 7.89 -9.36
CA GLU A 167 -14.58 8.48 -8.65
C GLU A 167 -15.60 7.41 -8.25
N SER A 168 -15.95 6.50 -9.18
CA SER A 168 -16.79 5.34 -8.89
C SER A 168 -16.16 4.38 -7.87
N ALA A 169 -14.84 4.15 -8.00
CA ALA A 169 -14.10 3.27 -7.11
C ALA A 169 -14.04 3.82 -5.69
N VAL A 170 -13.96 5.14 -5.45
CA VAL A 170 -14.01 5.69 -4.09
C VAL A 170 -15.29 5.29 -3.37
N GLU A 171 -16.44 5.36 -4.06
CA GLU A 171 -17.73 4.98 -3.47
C GLU A 171 -17.81 3.50 -3.08
N LYS A 172 -17.21 2.64 -3.92
CA LYS A 172 -17.14 1.19 -3.71
C LYS A 172 -16.11 0.80 -2.64
N CYS A 173 -14.94 1.41 -2.70
CA CYS A 173 -13.75 1.00 -1.94
C CYS A 173 -13.72 1.57 -0.54
N ALA A 174 -14.14 2.82 -0.33
CA ALA A 174 -14.07 3.45 0.99
C ALA A 174 -14.83 2.67 2.08
N PRO A 175 -16.08 2.18 1.86
CA PRO A 175 -16.78 1.37 2.85
C PRO A 175 -16.06 0.07 3.20
N VAL A 176 -15.41 -0.57 2.23
CA VAL A 176 -14.66 -1.84 2.41
C VAL A 176 -13.33 -1.60 3.10
N ALA A 177 -12.71 -0.45 2.83
CA ALA A 177 -11.44 -0.07 3.42
C ALA A 177 -11.57 0.32 4.90
N ASN A 178 -12.77 0.69 5.35
CA ASN A 178 -12.96 1.24 6.68
C ASN A 178 -12.67 0.22 7.80
N SER A 179 -11.94 0.73 8.80
CA SER A 179 -11.74 0.17 10.14
C SER A 179 -11.23 -1.27 10.22
N THR A 180 -9.91 -1.41 10.18
CA THR A 180 -9.19 -2.48 10.89
C THR A 180 -7.90 -1.87 11.43
N LYS A 181 -7.71 -1.95 12.76
CA LYS A 181 -6.42 -1.68 13.37
C LYS A 181 -5.63 -2.98 13.40
N VAL A 182 -4.35 -2.90 13.07
CA VAL A 182 -3.43 -4.03 13.13
C VAL A 182 -2.26 -3.69 14.03
N SER A 183 -1.72 -4.73 14.66
CA SER A 183 -0.48 -4.70 15.43
C SER A 183 0.26 -6.03 15.23
N SER A 184 1.55 -6.04 15.54
CA SER A 184 2.36 -7.25 15.56
C SER A 184 3.12 -7.34 16.88
N PRO A 185 3.37 -8.54 17.43
CA PRO A 185 4.25 -8.69 18.59
C PRO A 185 5.65 -8.07 18.37
N ASN A 186 6.08 -7.95 17.11
CA ASN A 186 7.38 -7.40 16.72
C ASN A 186 7.42 -5.85 16.66
N THR A 187 6.31 -5.19 16.97
CA THR A 187 6.21 -3.73 17.06
C THR A 187 5.68 -3.27 18.42
N GLY A 188 5.60 -4.17 19.40
CA GLY A 188 5.09 -3.87 20.73
C GLY A 188 3.65 -3.38 20.66
N ASP A 189 3.36 -2.31 21.39
CA ASP A 189 2.01 -1.72 21.47
C ASP A 189 1.67 -0.76 20.31
N ILE A 190 2.47 -0.76 19.23
CA ILE A 190 2.18 0.06 18.06
C ILE A 190 0.99 -0.54 17.29
N GLU A 191 -0.14 0.16 17.33
CA GLU A 191 -1.33 -0.12 16.54
C GLU A 191 -1.52 0.92 15.44
N CYS A 192 -1.84 0.46 14.23
CA CYS A 192 -2.10 1.35 13.10
C CYS A 192 -3.30 0.91 12.29
N ASN A 193 -3.99 1.88 11.71
CA ASN A 193 -5.19 1.71 10.91
C ASN A 193 -4.84 1.42 9.44
N THR A 194 -5.44 0.38 8.86
CA THR A 194 -5.18 -0.01 7.47
C THR A 194 -6.00 0.76 6.44
N ALA A 195 -6.92 1.63 6.85
CA ALA A 195 -7.96 2.16 5.97
C ALA A 195 -7.42 2.80 4.69
N LEU A 196 -6.46 3.72 4.78
CA LEU A 196 -5.93 4.37 3.58
C LEU A 196 -5.16 3.40 2.68
N LEU A 197 -4.42 2.45 3.25
CA LEU A 197 -3.70 1.43 2.48
C LEU A 197 -4.68 0.50 1.74
N SER A 198 -5.75 0.09 2.40
CA SER A 198 -6.82 -0.72 1.81
C SER A 198 -7.56 0.04 0.71
N LEU A 199 -7.85 1.34 0.91
CA LEU A 199 -8.43 2.20 -0.13
C LEU A 199 -7.50 2.28 -1.34
N GLN A 200 -6.23 2.61 -1.10
CA GLN A 200 -5.17 2.69 -2.10
C GLN A 200 -5.08 1.42 -2.94
N HIS A 201 -5.05 0.24 -2.31
CA HIS A 201 -5.04 -1.04 -3.00
C HIS A 201 -6.29 -1.27 -3.84
N CYS A 202 -7.47 -1.00 -3.27
CA CYS A 202 -8.74 -1.16 -3.99
C CYS A 202 -8.83 -0.23 -5.21
N LEU A 203 -8.44 1.05 -5.08
CA LEU A 203 -8.41 1.99 -6.21
C LEU A 203 -7.46 1.52 -7.32
N TYR A 204 -6.27 1.04 -6.94
CA TYR A 204 -5.32 0.47 -7.89
C TYR A 204 -5.94 -0.71 -8.66
N GLN A 205 -6.60 -1.63 -7.96
CA GLN A 205 -7.28 -2.76 -8.57
C GLN A 205 -8.43 -2.37 -9.49
N GLU A 206 -9.24 -1.38 -9.11
CA GLU A 206 -10.35 -0.93 -9.96
C GLU A 206 -9.85 -0.29 -11.26
N VAL A 207 -8.72 0.44 -11.22
CA VAL A 207 -8.07 0.95 -12.44
C VAL A 207 -7.52 -0.18 -13.30
N ASP A 208 -6.83 -1.17 -12.73
CA ASP A 208 -6.28 -2.29 -13.50
C ASP A 208 -7.40 -3.15 -14.12
N LYS A 209 -8.48 -3.44 -13.38
CA LYS A 209 -9.63 -4.22 -13.87
C LYS A 209 -10.38 -3.53 -15.01
N ASN A 210 -10.51 -2.20 -14.93
CA ASN A 210 -11.23 -1.41 -15.93
C ASN A 210 -10.27 -0.77 -16.96
N CYS A 211 -9.05 -1.29 -17.07
CA CYS A 211 -8.04 -0.80 -18.00
C CYS A 211 -8.48 -1.01 -19.46
N PRO A 212 -8.63 0.07 -20.26
CA PRO A 212 -8.95 -0.06 -21.68
C PRO A 212 -7.86 -0.82 -22.45
N GLU A 213 -8.24 -1.60 -23.48
CA GLU A 213 -7.30 -2.44 -24.24
C GLU A 213 -6.15 -1.65 -24.87
N ASP A 214 -6.42 -0.44 -25.35
CA ASP A 214 -5.42 0.46 -25.94
C ASP A 214 -4.47 1.08 -24.90
N GLN A 215 -4.80 0.95 -23.61
CA GLN A 215 -3.99 1.44 -22.49
C GLN A 215 -3.22 0.34 -21.78
N LYS A 216 -3.47 -0.94 -22.11
CA LYS A 216 -2.74 -2.09 -21.55
C LYS A 216 -1.33 -2.15 -22.12
N LYS A 217 -0.34 -2.29 -21.24
CA LYS A 217 1.04 -2.55 -21.64
C LYS A 217 1.20 -4.00 -22.10
N THR A 218 1.92 -4.18 -23.20
CA THR A 218 2.08 -5.48 -23.88
C THR A 218 3.39 -6.19 -23.53
N ASP A 219 4.17 -5.67 -22.59
CA ASP A 219 5.36 -6.38 -22.12
C ASP A 219 5.00 -7.68 -21.41
N GLY A 220 5.92 -8.64 -21.39
CA GLY A 220 5.66 -9.99 -20.90
C GLY A 220 5.20 -10.07 -19.44
N ARG A 221 5.55 -9.09 -18.59
CA ARG A 221 5.09 -9.03 -17.20
C ARG A 221 3.62 -8.60 -17.15
N CYS A 222 3.27 -7.53 -17.87
CA CYS A 222 1.90 -7.03 -17.88
C CYS A 222 0.92 -7.94 -18.61
N LYS A 223 1.36 -8.63 -19.66
CA LYS A 223 0.55 -9.65 -20.31
C LYS A 223 0.13 -10.77 -19.34
N LYS A 224 1.09 -11.33 -18.60
CA LYS A 224 0.81 -12.37 -17.58
C LYS A 224 -0.11 -11.88 -16.47
N HIS A 225 -0.01 -10.62 -16.09
CA HIS A 225 -0.90 -10.03 -15.09
C HIS A 225 -2.35 -10.03 -15.56
N PHE A 226 -2.61 -9.51 -16.76
CA PHE A 226 -3.97 -9.45 -17.30
C PHE A 226 -4.52 -10.85 -17.62
N GLU A 227 -3.69 -11.79 -18.08
CA GLU A 227 -4.08 -13.21 -18.25
C GLU A 227 -4.53 -13.81 -16.91
N LYS A 228 -3.78 -13.59 -15.82
CA LYS A 228 -4.15 -14.08 -14.48
C LYS A 228 -5.44 -13.44 -13.97
N GLN A 229 -5.70 -12.17 -14.28
CA GLN A 229 -6.95 -11.51 -13.89
C GLN A 229 -8.16 -12.12 -14.60
N GLN A 230 -8.04 -12.44 -15.89
CA GLN A 230 -9.11 -13.10 -16.65
C GLN A 230 -9.47 -14.46 -16.06
N ILE A 231 -8.48 -15.28 -15.71
CA ILE A 231 -8.69 -16.62 -15.11
C ILE A 231 -9.43 -16.54 -13.75
N ASN A 232 -9.23 -15.49 -12.95
CA ASN A 232 -9.88 -15.36 -11.64
C ASN A 232 -11.30 -14.76 -11.72
N THR A 233 -11.78 -14.42 -12.92
CA THR A 233 -13.10 -13.81 -13.16
C THR A 233 -14.08 -14.79 -13.83
N GLU A 234 -13.59 -15.93 -14.32
CA GLU A 234 -14.36 -17.08 -14.80
C GLU A 234 -14.65 -18.09 -13.68
#